data_AF-A0A375E9J7-F1
#
_entry.id   AF-A0A375E9J7-F1
#
_cell.length_a   1.000
_cell.length_b   1.000
_cell.length_c   1.000
_cell.angle_alpha   90.00
_cell.angle_beta   90.00
_cell.angle_gamma   90.00
#
_symmetry.space_group_name_H-M   'P 1'
#
loop_
_entity.id
_entity.type
_entity.pdbx_description
1 polymer ?
#
loop_
_entity_poly.entity_id
_entity_poly.type
_entity_poly.pdbx_seq_one_letter_code
_entity_poly.pdbx_strand_id
1 'polypeptide(L)'
;MRARFARGLTQSPVTVVARAFDGEAVRTPQVGDLVTVYSQDQDTEFNIRLCEAVEPGHWRGVVYAIGRGQDVLVTAEGLEIDDVVEVMREEIASVIPCGRSH
;
A
#
# COMPACT_ATOMS: atom_id res chain seq x y z
N MET A 1 13.90 5.54 -2.99
CA MET A 1 12.70 6.41 -3.06
C MET A 1 11.92 6.25 -1.75
N ARG A 2 11.01 7.18 -1.40
CA ARG A 2 10.32 7.24 -0.11
C ARG A 2 8.80 7.40 -0.36
N ALA A 3 7.97 6.43 0.00
CA ALA A 3 6.53 6.69 0.13
C ALA A 3 6.20 7.45 1.41
N ARG A 4 5.13 8.23 1.33
CA ARG A 4 4.69 9.14 2.38
C ARG A 4 3.29 8.74 2.81
N PHE A 5 3.16 8.16 3.99
CA PHE A 5 1.88 7.62 4.47
C PHE A 5 1.21 8.67 5.37
N ALA A 6 -0.03 9.05 5.04
CA ALA A 6 -0.75 10.14 5.69
C ALA A 6 -1.86 9.61 6.60
N ARG A 7 -1.53 9.44 7.88
CA ARG A 7 -2.43 9.07 8.97
C ARG A 7 -3.65 10.01 9.06
N GLY A 8 -4.80 9.48 9.47
CA GLY A 8 -6.01 10.27 9.74
C GLY A 8 -5.73 11.51 10.60
N LEU A 9 -6.52 12.57 10.38
CA LEU A 9 -6.44 14.01 10.76
C LEU A 9 -5.71 14.49 12.04
N THR A 10 -5.13 13.65 12.90
CA THR A 10 -4.60 14.06 14.22
C THR A 10 -3.21 13.54 14.60
N GLN A 11 -2.50 12.77 13.78
CA GLN A 11 -1.18 12.24 14.15
C GLN A 11 -0.14 12.35 13.02
N SER A 12 1.12 12.55 13.40
CA SER A 12 2.25 12.79 12.50
C SER A 12 2.39 11.71 11.42
N PRO A 13 2.73 12.08 10.17
CA PRO A 13 2.87 11.12 9.07
C PRO A 13 3.99 10.12 9.38
N VAL A 14 3.67 8.83 9.32
CA VAL A 14 4.63 7.74 9.42
C VAL A 14 5.17 7.46 8.02
N THR A 15 6.47 7.25 7.88
CA THR A 15 7.10 6.92 6.59
C THR A 15 7.69 5.53 6.70
N VAL A 16 7.06 4.55 6.06
CA VAL A 16 7.61 3.20 5.93
C VAL A 16 8.42 3.13 4.65
N VAL A 17 9.62 2.55 4.72
CA VAL A 17 10.46 2.39 3.53
C VAL A 17 9.99 1.14 2.80
N ALA A 18 9.25 1.33 1.71
CA ALA A 18 8.80 0.25 0.87
C ALA A 18 9.94 -0.28 -0.01
N ARG A 19 9.85 -1.57 -0.35
CA ARG A 19 10.69 -2.18 -1.37
C ARG A 19 10.29 -1.67 -2.75
N ALA A 20 11.30 -1.35 -3.57
CA ALA A 20 11.09 -1.04 -4.98
C ALA A 20 10.96 -2.31 -5.84
N PHE A 21 10.03 -2.27 -6.77
CA PHE A 21 9.76 -3.24 -7.81
C PHE A 21 9.81 -2.57 -9.18
N ASP A 22 10.29 -3.29 -10.19
CA ASP A 22 10.24 -2.83 -11.57
C ASP A 22 8.78 -2.85 -12.04
N GLY A 23 8.12 -1.69 -11.99
CA GLY A 23 6.69 -1.50 -12.27
C GLY A 23 6.25 -1.82 -13.71
N GLU A 24 7.10 -2.44 -14.54
CA GLU A 24 6.76 -2.86 -15.90
C GLU A 24 5.97 -4.17 -15.96
N ALA A 25 6.15 -5.09 -15.00
CA ALA A 25 5.54 -6.43 -15.06
C ALA A 25 4.14 -6.52 -14.44
N VAL A 26 3.74 -5.50 -13.66
CA VAL A 26 2.47 -5.51 -12.92
C VAL A 26 1.42 -4.73 -13.72
N ARG A 27 0.15 -5.13 -13.69
CA ARG A 27 -0.95 -4.35 -14.27
C ARG A 27 -1.00 -2.94 -13.64
N THR A 28 -1.36 -1.92 -14.41
CA THR A 28 -1.62 -0.58 -13.84
C THR A 28 -2.80 -0.65 -12.86
N PRO A 29 -2.61 -0.29 -11.57
CA PRO A 29 -3.67 -0.31 -10.57
C PRO A 29 -4.78 0.70 -10.89
N GLN A 30 -6.01 0.36 -10.49
CA GLN A 30 -7.16 1.25 -10.54
C GLN A 30 -7.69 1.53 -9.14
N VAL A 31 -8.43 2.65 -9.00
CA VAL A 31 -9.17 2.92 -7.76
C VAL A 31 -10.13 1.77 -7.48
N GLY A 32 -10.10 1.26 -6.26
CA GLY A 32 -10.86 0.11 -5.80
C GLY A 32 -10.04 -1.18 -5.73
N ASP A 33 -8.94 -1.29 -6.48
CA ASP A 33 -8.06 -2.46 -6.46
C ASP A 33 -7.34 -2.62 -5.12
N LEU A 34 -7.00 -3.86 -4.79
CA LEU A 34 -6.13 -4.18 -3.67
C LEU A 34 -4.70 -4.36 -4.19
N VAL A 35 -3.74 -3.69 -3.58
CA VAL A 35 -2.33 -3.78 -3.94
C VAL A 35 -1.48 -4.27 -2.78
N THR A 36 -0.43 -5.02 -3.08
CA THR A 36 0.53 -5.47 -2.06
C THR A 36 1.80 -4.64 -2.15
N VAL A 37 2.23 -4.11 -1.02
CA VAL A 37 3.49 -3.38 -0.83
C VAL A 37 4.28 -4.10 0.25
N TYR A 38 5.57 -4.36 0.01
CA TYR A 38 6.45 -4.95 1.01
C TYR A 38 7.30 -3.87 1.70
N SER A 39 7.57 -4.07 2.99
CA SER A 39 8.66 -3.37 3.66
C SER A 39 10.00 -3.66 2.99
N GLN A 40 10.98 -2.80 3.20
CA GLN A 40 12.32 -2.95 2.60
C GLN A 40 12.98 -4.30 2.92
N ASP A 41 12.76 -4.83 4.11
CA ASP A 41 13.29 -6.13 4.56
C ASP A 41 12.48 -7.34 4.07
N GLN A 42 11.35 -7.10 3.37
CA GLN A 42 10.38 -8.09 2.86
C GLN A 42 9.69 -8.93 3.93
N ASP A 43 9.89 -8.62 5.20
CA ASP A 43 9.30 -9.39 6.27
C ASP A 43 7.83 -9.00 6.47
N THR A 44 7.51 -7.72 6.25
CA THR A 44 6.16 -7.18 6.36
C THR A 44 5.53 -6.96 4.99
N GLU A 45 4.28 -7.41 4.84
CA GLU A 45 3.43 -7.07 3.70
C GLU A 45 2.26 -6.19 4.13
N PHE A 46 1.99 -5.16 3.34
CA PHE A 46 0.88 -4.25 3.49
C PHE A 46 -0.05 -4.45 2.29
N ASN A 47 -1.27 -4.90 2.55
CA ASN A 47 -2.32 -4.98 1.56
C ASN A 47 -3.17 -3.72 1.66
N ILE A 48 -3.17 -2.92 0.59
CA ILE A 48 -3.70 -1.56 0.58
C ILE A 48 -4.82 -1.49 -0.45
N ARG A 49 -6.01 -1.06 -0.04
CA ARG A 49 -7.12 -0.82 -0.97
C ARG A 49 -7.02 0.61 -1.51
N LEU A 50 -6.88 0.75 -2.82
CA LEU A 50 -6.75 2.07 -3.44
C LEU A 50 -8.09 2.81 -3.43
N CYS A 51 -8.08 4.06 -2.98
CA CYS A 51 -9.28 4.89 -2.83
C CYS A 51 -9.28 6.10 -3.77
N GLU A 52 -8.11 6.61 -4.11
CA GLU A 52 -7.94 7.81 -4.92
C GLU A 52 -6.67 7.71 -5.77
N ALA A 53 -6.73 8.20 -7.01
CA ALA A 53 -5.53 8.41 -7.83
C ALA A 53 -5.10 9.86 -7.66
N VAL A 54 -3.92 10.10 -7.09
CA VAL A 54 -3.42 11.45 -6.80
C VAL A 54 -2.80 12.05 -8.06
N GLU A 55 -1.97 11.28 -8.75
CA GLU A 55 -1.32 11.62 -10.02
C GLU A 55 -0.88 10.33 -10.75
N PRO A 56 -0.44 10.38 -12.02
CA PRO A 56 -0.03 9.19 -12.74
C PRO A 56 1.10 8.44 -12.01
N GLY A 57 0.83 7.19 -11.62
CA GLY A 57 1.80 6.37 -10.88
C GLY A 57 1.76 6.56 -9.36
N HIS A 58 0.78 7.30 -8.83
CA HIS A 58 0.68 7.60 -7.40
C HIS A 58 -0.79 7.55 -6.95
N TRP A 59 -1.05 6.72 -5.94
CA TRP A 59 -2.38 6.50 -5.39
C TRP A 59 -2.40 6.73 -3.89
N ARG A 60 -3.59 7.07 -3.39
CA ARG A 60 -3.90 7.03 -1.97
C ARG A 60 -4.86 5.87 -1.70
N GLY A 61 -4.59 5.12 -0.64
CA GLY A 61 -5.37 3.96 -0.24
C GLY A 61 -5.47 3.83 1.27
N VAL A 62 -6.15 2.77 1.70
CA VAL A 62 -6.33 2.41 3.10
C VAL A 62 -5.68 1.05 3.35
N VAL A 63 -4.91 0.91 4.44
CA VAL A 63 -4.35 -0.37 4.86
C VAL A 63 -5.49 -1.31 5.22
N TYR A 64 -5.67 -2.36 4.42
CA TYR A 64 -6.71 -3.36 4.60
C TYR A 64 -6.24 -4.53 5.46
N ALA A 65 -4.98 -4.95 5.28
CA ALA A 65 -4.38 -6.01 6.08
C ALA A 65 -2.85 -5.84 6.16
N ILE A 66 -2.27 -6.30 7.25
CA ILE A 66 -0.83 -6.33 7.49
C ILE A 66 -0.45 -7.79 7.78
N GLY A 67 0.54 -8.30 7.04
CA GLY A 67 1.05 -9.67 7.21
C GLY A 67 2.55 -9.67 7.52
N ARG A 68 2.99 -10.71 8.25
CA ARG A 68 4.42 -11.03 8.43
C ARG A 68 4.60 -12.54 8.40
N GLY A 69 5.11 -13.08 7.31
CA GLY A 69 5.17 -14.53 7.10
C GLY A 69 3.76 -15.17 7.11
N GLN A 70 3.46 -15.97 8.13
CA GLN A 70 2.14 -16.59 8.31
C GLN A 70 1.24 -15.81 9.29
N ASP A 71 1.79 -14.79 9.95
CA ASP A 71 1.08 -14.02 10.97
C ASP A 71 0.31 -12.86 10.35
N VAL A 72 -0.90 -12.63 10.86
CA VAL A 72 -1.69 -11.43 10.56
C VAL A 72 -1.53 -10.45 11.71
N LEU A 73 -1.14 -9.22 11.38
CA LEU A 73 -0.86 -8.16 12.34
C LEU A 73 -1.94 -7.08 12.28
N VAL A 74 -2.19 -6.45 13.43
CA VAL A 74 -3.00 -5.23 13.52
C VAL A 74 -2.18 -3.96 13.31
N THR A 75 -0.86 -4.05 13.54
CA THR A 75 0.10 -2.97 13.36
C THR A 75 1.47 -3.50 12.99
N ALA A 76 2.19 -2.78 12.12
CA ALA A 76 3.61 -3.00 11.84
C ALA A 76 4.25 -1.68 11.40
N GLU A 77 5.49 -1.44 11.85
CA GLU A 77 6.28 -0.26 11.47
C GLU A 77 5.58 1.09 11.71
N GLY A 78 4.64 1.11 12.67
CA GLY A 78 3.85 2.30 13.00
C GLY A 78 2.64 2.55 12.09
N LEU A 79 2.37 1.66 11.13
CA LEU A 79 1.11 1.58 10.40
C LEU A 79 0.15 0.63 11.09
N GLU A 80 -1.13 0.96 11.04
CA GLU A 80 -2.23 0.15 11.54
C GLU A 80 -3.22 -0.15 10.42
N ILE A 81 -4.10 -1.13 10.64
CA ILE A 81 -5.26 -1.32 9.77
C ILE A 81 -6.10 -0.02 9.78
N ASP A 82 -6.72 0.30 8.65
CA ASP A 82 -7.49 1.52 8.39
C ASP A 82 -6.67 2.81 8.27
N ASP A 83 -5.34 2.77 8.39
CA ASP A 83 -4.50 3.93 8.09
C ASP A 83 -4.58 4.30 6.61
N VAL A 84 -4.61 5.61 6.35
CA VAL A 84 -4.55 6.17 5.01
C VAL A 84 -3.10 6.35 4.58
N VAL A 85 -2.80 5.94 3.36
CA VAL A 85 -1.44 5.73 2.89
C VAL A 85 -1.30 6.18 1.44
N GLU A 86 -0.15 6.72 1.07
CA GLU A 86 0.18 6.98 -0.33
C GLU A 86 1.13 5.89 -0.82
N VAL A 87 0.88 5.41 -2.04
CA VAL A 87 1.59 4.31 -2.66
C VAL A 87 2.02 4.72 -4.04
N MET A 88 3.31 4.53 -4.33
CA MET A 88 3.90 4.80 -5.63
C MET A 88 3.92 3.52 -6.48
N ARG A 89 3.93 3.70 -7.80
CA ARG A 89 3.90 2.61 -8.77
C ARG A 89 5.01 1.60 -8.55
N GLU A 90 6.21 2.11 -8.27
CA GLU A 90 7.43 1.36 -8.01
C GLU A 90 7.42 0.59 -6.70
N GLU A 91 6.42 0.78 -5.82
CA GLU A 91 6.33 0.07 -4.54
C GLU A 91 5.35 -1.11 -4.60
N ILE A 92 4.57 -1.18 -5.69
CA ILE A 92 3.51 -2.15 -5.88
C ILE A 92 4.11 -3.45 -6.42
N ALA A 93 4.15 -4.46 -5.54
CA ALA A 93 4.60 -5.80 -5.88
C ALA A 93 3.55 -6.58 -6.67
N SER A 94 2.27 -6.39 -6.32
CA SER A 94 1.16 -7.09 -6.96
C SER A 94 -0.11 -6.24 -6.93
N VAL A 95 -1.01 -6.52 -7.89
CA VAL A 95 -2.34 -5.90 -7.97
C VAL A 95 -3.36 -7.01 -8.08
N ILE A 96 -4.32 -7.01 -7.18
CA ILE A 96 -5.53 -7.83 -7.21
C ILE A 96 -6.67 -6.91 -7.69
N PRO A 97 -7.14 -7.07 -8.94
CA PRO A 97 -8.24 -6.28 -9.45
C PRO A 97 -9.50 -6.56 -8.65
N CYS A 98 -10.06 -5.55 -8.01
CA CYS A 98 -11.29 -5.68 -7.23
C CYS A 98 -12.47 -4.99 -7.92
N GLY A 99 -12.38 -4.82 -9.24
CA GLY A 99 -13.39 -4.17 -10.06
C GLY A 99 -14.81 -4.65 -9.72
N ARG A 100 -15.77 -3.72 -9.76
CA ARG A 100 -17.19 -4.08 -9.82
C ARG A 100 -17.37 -5.00 -11.02
N SER A 101 -17.61 -6.29 -10.77
CA SER A 101 -18.41 -7.08 -11.68
C SER A 101 -19.79 -6.42 -11.73
N HIS A 102 -20.04 -5.64 -12.77
CA HIS A 102 -21.36 -5.18 -13.14
C HIS A 102 -21.54 -5.35 -14.65
#